data_AF-A0A520SG61-F1
#
_entry.id   AF-A0A520SG61-F1
#
_cell.length_a   1.000
_cell.length_b   1.000
_cell.length_c   1.000
_cell.angle_alpha   90.00
_cell.angle_beta   90.00
_cell.angle_gamma   90.00
#
_symmetry.space_group_name_H-M   'P 1'
#
loop_
_entity.id
_entity.type
_entity.pdbx_description
1 polymer ?
#
loop_
_entity_poly.entity_id
_entity_poly.type
_entity_poly.pdbx_seq_one_letter_code
_entity_poly.pdbx_strand_id
1 'polypeptide(L)'
;MTVVILGSGPSATEARQWDSEYWTHLVAINNAWRVRSDWDMCIFPEDLPVGRRPSTLSPAQQLVEADDFVPVQNQFGGVVYAGGTMAFTAAYWALGALQPDVMAFFGCDLVYPASGPTHFYGQGTPDPLRDDVTLQSLEAKSARLQLVAAAQGCTCVNISEDESRLVFPRARLEALTEMNPVEFDQDTFEAIKARENALGYFVDSGRYWECVDRFDAEALAEIDALWLDALVR
;
A
#
# COMPACT_ATOMS: atom_id res chain seq x y z
N MET A 1 -4.98 8.49 15.55
CA MET A 1 -3.63 8.46 14.99
C MET A 1 -3.72 8.45 13.47
N THR A 2 -2.98 9.34 12.82
CA THR A 2 -2.95 9.46 11.35
C THR A 2 -1.58 9.07 10.84
N VAL A 3 -1.54 8.19 9.85
CA VAL A 3 -0.32 7.76 9.17
C VAL A 3 -0.38 8.24 7.72
N VAL A 4 0.63 8.99 7.28
CA VAL A 4 0.82 9.33 5.87
C VAL A 4 1.73 8.29 5.23
N ILE A 5 1.24 7.65 4.17
CA ILE A 5 2.01 6.72 3.32
C ILE A 5 2.48 7.50 2.09
N LEU A 6 3.77 7.84 2.06
CA LEU A 6 4.39 8.64 1.01
C LEU A 6 5.09 7.74 -0.01
N GLY A 7 4.53 7.75 -1.22
CA GLY A 7 5.10 7.09 -2.39
C GLY A 7 6.05 7.98 -3.18
N SER A 8 6.40 7.53 -4.37
CA SER A 8 7.40 8.18 -5.23
C SER A 8 6.82 8.78 -6.51
N GLY A 9 5.49 8.90 -6.61
CA GLY A 9 4.81 9.56 -7.73
C GLY A 9 5.33 11.00 -7.97
N PRO A 10 5.10 11.57 -9.17
CA PRO A 10 5.65 12.88 -9.53
C PRO A 10 5.27 14.01 -8.55
N SER A 11 4.03 14.05 -8.09
CA SER A 11 3.49 15.04 -7.14
C SER A 11 4.03 14.86 -5.72
N ALA A 12 4.66 13.73 -5.38
CA ALA A 12 5.18 13.44 -4.03
C ALA A 12 6.09 14.56 -3.48
N THR A 13 6.80 15.30 -4.35
CA THR A 13 7.68 16.39 -3.93
C THR A 13 6.98 17.57 -3.25
N GLU A 14 5.68 17.73 -3.46
CA GLU A 14 4.87 18.77 -2.83
C GLU A 14 4.81 18.59 -1.31
N ALA A 15 4.93 17.34 -0.83
CA ALA A 15 4.96 17.03 0.59
C ALA A 15 6.10 17.74 1.33
N ARG A 16 7.15 18.24 0.65
CA ARG A 16 8.19 19.09 1.26
C ARG A 16 7.65 20.34 1.95
N GLN A 17 6.52 20.85 1.48
CA GLN A 17 5.98 22.13 1.92
C GLN A 17 4.91 21.97 3.01
N TRP A 18 4.47 20.74 3.29
CA TRP A 18 3.41 20.48 4.25
C TRP A 18 3.87 20.66 5.69
N ASP A 19 2.94 21.10 6.54
CA ASP A 19 3.13 21.07 7.97
C ASP A 19 2.94 19.64 8.50
N SER A 20 3.84 19.20 9.38
CA SER A 20 3.76 17.88 10.01
C SER A 20 2.65 17.77 11.06
N GLU A 21 1.98 18.87 11.41
CA GLU A 21 0.87 18.86 12.39
C GLU A 21 -0.32 17.98 11.98
N TYR A 22 -0.48 17.68 10.68
CA TYR A 22 -1.61 16.93 10.16
C TYR A 22 -1.50 15.41 10.30
N TRP A 23 -0.33 14.89 10.70
CA TRP A 23 -0.13 13.45 10.87
C TRP A 23 0.65 13.11 12.14
N THR A 24 0.53 11.86 12.57
CA THR A 24 1.31 11.32 13.68
C THR A 24 2.58 10.64 13.18
N HIS A 25 2.49 9.90 12.07
CA HIS A 25 3.65 9.23 11.46
C HIS A 25 3.68 9.43 9.95
N LEU A 26 4.90 9.56 9.41
CA LEU A 26 5.20 9.57 7.99
C LEU A 26 5.98 8.31 7.63
N VAL A 27 5.34 7.43 6.84
CA VAL A 27 5.94 6.22 6.27
C VAL A 27 6.35 6.51 4.83
N ALA A 28 7.65 6.53 4.56
CA ALA A 28 8.21 6.73 3.23
C ALA A 28 8.49 5.39 2.54
N ILE A 29 8.07 5.27 1.27
CA ILE A 29 8.29 4.07 0.46
C ILE A 29 9.47 4.26 -0.49
N ASN A 30 10.38 3.27 -0.54
CA ASN A 30 11.47 3.18 -1.50
C ASN A 30 12.41 4.41 -1.51
N ASN A 31 12.23 5.30 -2.48
CA ASN A 31 13.05 6.52 -2.62
C ASN A 31 12.35 7.76 -2.05
N ALA A 32 11.11 7.63 -1.56
CA ALA A 32 10.31 8.74 -1.04
C ALA A 32 10.93 9.38 0.21
N TRP A 33 11.81 8.68 0.92
CA TRP A 33 12.59 9.24 2.05
C TRP A 33 13.45 10.45 1.64
N ARG A 34 13.68 10.64 0.34
CA ARG A 34 14.42 11.80 -0.21
C ARG A 34 13.55 13.06 -0.33
N VAL A 35 12.24 12.93 -0.17
CA VAL A 35 11.31 14.05 -0.27
C VAL A 35 11.46 14.92 0.97
N ARG A 36 11.29 14.33 2.16
CA ARG A 36 11.43 15.00 3.46
C ARG A 36 12.47 14.28 4.31
N SER A 37 13.09 14.97 5.27
CA SER A 37 14.08 14.36 6.18
C SER A 37 13.49 13.87 7.50
N ASP A 38 12.24 14.25 7.80
CA ASP A 38 11.52 14.00 9.05
C ASP A 38 10.49 12.86 8.94
N TRP A 39 10.72 11.90 8.04
CA TRP A 39 9.96 10.65 8.05
C TRP A 39 10.30 9.84 9.30
N ASP A 40 9.36 9.00 9.75
CA ASP A 40 9.51 8.13 10.91
C ASP A 40 9.96 6.73 10.49
N MET A 41 9.32 6.19 9.45
CA MET A 41 9.63 4.86 8.93
C MET A 41 9.91 4.90 7.43
N CYS A 42 10.94 4.17 6.99
CA CYS A 42 11.22 3.97 5.58
C CYS A 42 11.13 2.48 5.26
N ILE A 43 10.21 2.12 4.38
CA ILE A 43 9.96 0.74 3.96
C ILE A 43 10.36 0.54 2.50
N PHE A 44 11.04 -0.57 2.21
CA PHE A 44 11.56 -0.90 0.89
C PHE A 44 11.76 -2.42 0.71
N PRO A 45 11.76 -2.93 -0.52
CA PRO A 45 11.95 -4.35 -0.77
C PRO A 45 13.42 -4.74 -0.57
N GLU A 46 13.66 -6.03 -0.33
CA GLU A 46 15.00 -6.58 -0.11
C GLU A 46 15.99 -6.27 -1.25
N ASP A 47 15.49 -6.12 -2.48
CA ASP A 47 16.27 -5.87 -3.68
C ASP A 47 16.54 -4.39 -3.94
N LEU A 48 16.04 -3.46 -3.10
CA LEU A 48 16.35 -2.04 -3.25
C LEU A 48 17.88 -1.85 -3.09
N PRO A 49 18.58 -1.26 -4.09
CA PRO A 49 20.03 -1.10 -4.00
C PRO A 49 20.45 -0.30 -2.77
N VAL A 50 21.54 -0.71 -2.11
CA VAL A 50 22.05 -0.06 -0.88
C VAL A 50 22.23 1.45 -1.05
N GLY A 51 22.75 1.91 -2.19
CA GLY A 51 22.91 3.34 -2.50
C GLY A 51 21.60 4.12 -2.70
N ARG A 52 20.45 3.44 -2.73
CA ARG A 52 19.11 4.04 -2.76
C ARG A 52 18.41 4.02 -1.40
N ARG A 53 18.96 3.31 -0.41
CA ARG A 53 18.44 3.28 0.97
C ARG A 53 18.91 4.53 1.74
N PRO A 54 18.21 4.95 2.80
CA PRO A 54 18.72 5.98 3.71
C PRO A 54 20.10 5.59 4.28
N SER A 55 21.09 6.45 4.13
CA SER A 55 22.46 6.20 4.61
C SER A 55 22.72 6.75 6.01
N THR A 56 21.82 7.57 6.54
CA THR A 56 21.95 8.22 7.84
C THR A 56 20.58 8.31 8.46
N LEU A 57 20.47 7.82 9.70
CA LEU A 57 19.22 7.74 10.45
C LEU A 57 19.32 8.66 11.65
N SER A 58 18.25 9.42 11.92
CA SER A 58 18.04 9.97 13.24
C SER A 58 17.67 8.84 14.23
N PRO A 59 17.84 9.01 15.55
CA PRO A 59 17.45 8.00 16.53
C PRO A 59 15.97 7.62 16.51
N ALA A 60 15.10 8.48 15.96
CA ALA A 60 13.66 8.23 15.86
C ALA A 60 13.28 7.50 14.55
N GLN A 61 14.21 7.36 13.61
CA GLN A 61 13.95 6.78 12.30
C GLN A 61 14.19 5.28 12.28
N GLN A 62 13.24 4.55 11.69
CA GLN A 62 13.30 3.11 11.53
C GLN A 62 13.29 2.71 10.06
N LEU A 63 14.15 1.76 9.70
CA LEU A 63 14.02 1.02 8.45
C LEU A 63 13.13 -0.20 8.70
N VAL A 64 12.22 -0.45 7.77
CA VAL A 64 11.31 -1.60 7.81
C VAL A 64 11.63 -2.47 6.61
N GLU A 65 12.23 -3.63 6.86
CA GLU A 65 12.69 -4.58 5.85
C GLU A 65 11.78 -5.81 5.79
N ALA A 66 12.07 -6.76 4.89
CA ALA A 66 11.20 -7.92 4.67
C ALA A 66 10.92 -8.73 5.94
N ASP A 67 11.94 -8.91 6.79
CA ASP A 67 11.80 -9.60 8.07
C ASP A 67 10.85 -8.88 9.05
N ASP A 68 10.63 -7.56 8.86
CA ASP A 68 9.70 -6.77 9.65
C ASP A 68 8.29 -6.77 9.05
N PHE A 69 8.17 -6.56 7.73
CA PHE A 69 6.85 -6.38 7.10
C PHE A 69 6.16 -7.67 6.68
N VAL A 70 6.89 -8.74 6.33
CA VAL A 70 6.28 -10.01 5.88
C VAL A 70 5.45 -10.65 6.99
N PRO A 71 5.94 -10.79 8.24
CA PRO A 71 5.14 -11.39 9.31
C PRO A 71 3.86 -10.61 9.62
N VAL A 72 3.88 -9.28 9.47
CA VAL A 72 2.70 -8.43 9.67
C VAL A 72 1.72 -8.58 8.50
N GLN A 73 2.20 -8.50 7.26
CA GLN A 73 1.38 -8.67 6.06
C GLN A 73 0.72 -10.06 5.98
N ASN A 74 1.40 -11.09 6.48
CA ASN A 74 0.87 -12.46 6.55
C ASN A 74 -0.38 -12.58 7.43
N GLN A 75 -0.52 -11.74 8.46
CA GLN A 75 -1.74 -11.69 9.29
C GLN A 75 -2.97 -11.27 8.48
N PHE A 76 -2.76 -10.60 7.35
CA PHE A 76 -3.81 -10.13 6.44
C PHE A 76 -3.95 -11.00 5.18
N GLY A 77 -3.36 -12.20 5.15
CA GLY A 77 -3.44 -13.15 4.04
C GLY A 77 -2.19 -13.19 3.14
N GLY A 78 -1.16 -12.40 3.44
CA GLY A 78 0.12 -12.44 2.73
C GLY A 78 0.13 -11.72 1.38
N VAL A 79 1.30 -11.70 0.76
CA VAL A 79 1.63 -10.85 -0.40
C VAL A 79 0.72 -11.10 -1.61
N VAL A 80 0.36 -12.37 -1.87
CA VAL A 80 -0.43 -12.74 -3.06
C VAL A 80 -1.78 -12.04 -3.08
N TYR A 81 -2.49 -12.06 -1.95
CA TYR A 81 -3.80 -11.39 -1.85
C TYR A 81 -3.66 -9.89 -1.61
N ALA A 82 -2.66 -9.46 -0.84
CA ALA A 82 -2.39 -8.05 -0.58
C ALA A 82 -1.98 -7.24 -1.82
N GLY A 83 -1.36 -7.91 -2.80
CA GLY A 83 -0.73 -7.30 -3.97
C GLY A 83 0.74 -6.98 -3.72
N GLY A 84 1.60 -7.35 -4.66
CA GLY A 84 3.06 -7.28 -4.52
C GLY A 84 3.70 -5.89 -4.55
N THR A 85 2.93 -4.79 -4.61
CA THR A 85 3.51 -3.44 -4.65
C THR A 85 3.98 -3.00 -3.27
N MET A 86 5.05 -2.22 -3.23
CA MET A 86 5.48 -1.60 -1.97
C MET A 86 4.46 -0.64 -1.35
N ALA A 87 3.53 -0.07 -2.12
CA ALA A 87 2.45 0.75 -1.56
C ALA A 87 1.50 -0.09 -0.69
N PHE A 88 1.14 -1.29 -1.16
CA PHE A 88 0.29 -2.20 -0.38
C PHE A 88 1.07 -2.86 0.76
N THR A 89 2.32 -3.28 0.53
CA THR A 89 3.19 -3.81 1.59
C THR A 89 3.35 -2.81 2.75
N ALA A 90 3.64 -1.53 2.42
CA ALA A 90 3.74 -0.47 3.41
C ALA A 90 2.45 -0.28 4.21
N ALA A 91 1.31 -0.28 3.52
CA ALA A 91 0.03 -0.05 4.15
C ALA A 91 -0.40 -1.21 5.05
N TYR A 92 -0.22 -2.47 4.63
CA TYR A 92 -0.53 -3.62 5.49
C TYR A 92 0.41 -3.68 6.70
N TRP A 93 1.69 -3.35 6.53
CA TRP A 93 2.58 -3.20 7.68
C TRP A 93 2.12 -2.09 8.62
N ALA A 94 1.80 -0.90 8.10
CA ALA A 94 1.32 0.21 8.91
C ALA A 94 0.01 -0.13 9.63
N LEU A 95 -0.92 -0.79 8.94
CA LEU A 95 -2.20 -1.23 9.51
C LEU A 95 -1.99 -2.16 10.71
N GLY A 96 -1.13 -3.18 10.58
CA GLY A 96 -0.90 -4.15 11.66
C GLY A 96 0.03 -3.66 12.77
N ALA A 97 1.10 -2.94 12.41
CA ALA A 97 2.15 -2.52 13.35
C ALA A 97 1.80 -1.22 14.08
N LEU A 98 1.14 -0.27 13.41
CA LEU A 98 0.82 1.04 13.98
C LEU A 98 -0.65 1.12 14.40
N GLN A 99 -1.56 0.39 13.74
CA GLN A 99 -3.01 0.40 14.02
C GLN A 99 -3.61 1.81 13.95
N PRO A 100 -3.46 2.53 12.81
CA PRO A 100 -3.97 3.89 12.66
C PRO A 100 -5.49 3.96 12.56
N ASP A 101 -6.04 5.12 12.94
CA ASP A 101 -7.44 5.46 12.62
C ASP A 101 -7.55 5.90 11.14
N VAL A 102 -6.48 6.48 10.58
CA VAL A 102 -6.42 6.97 9.20
C VAL A 102 -5.08 6.66 8.55
N MET A 103 -5.10 6.07 7.35
CA MET A 103 -3.98 5.98 6.41
C MET A 103 -4.23 6.89 5.21
N ALA A 104 -3.42 7.94 5.07
CA ALA A 104 -3.49 8.89 3.97
C ALA A 104 -2.39 8.62 2.93
N PHE A 105 -2.77 8.37 1.69
CA PHE A 105 -1.85 7.99 0.61
C PHE A 105 -1.53 9.19 -0.27
N PHE A 106 -0.24 9.46 -0.50
CA PHE A 106 0.22 10.51 -1.41
C PHE A 106 1.36 10.03 -2.29
N GLY A 107 1.31 10.32 -3.59
CA GLY A 107 2.31 9.85 -4.56
C GLY A 107 2.34 8.31 -4.69
N CYS A 108 1.23 7.65 -4.34
CA CYS A 108 1.02 6.21 -4.39
C CYS A 108 0.02 5.83 -5.48
N ASP A 109 -0.05 6.61 -6.56
CA ASP A 109 -1.18 6.55 -7.50
C ASP A 109 -1.22 5.31 -8.40
N LEU A 110 -0.08 4.61 -8.50
CA LEU A 110 0.07 3.39 -9.29
C LEU A 110 -0.34 3.54 -10.78
N VAL A 111 -0.23 4.76 -11.31
CA VAL A 111 -0.43 5.07 -12.73
C VAL A 111 0.94 5.12 -13.42
N TYR A 112 1.10 4.33 -14.48
CA TYR A 112 2.35 4.20 -15.23
C TYR A 112 2.13 4.57 -16.70
N PRO A 113 2.22 5.87 -17.06
CA PRO A 113 2.04 6.30 -18.44
C PRO A 113 3.13 5.73 -19.36
N ALA A 114 2.76 5.48 -20.63
CA ALA A 114 3.69 4.95 -21.65
C ALA A 114 4.86 5.92 -21.97
N SER A 115 4.72 7.20 -21.65
CA SER A 115 5.75 8.22 -21.83
C SER A 115 5.70 9.25 -20.71
N GLY A 116 6.86 9.81 -20.33
CA GLY A 116 6.99 10.80 -19.26
C GLY A 116 7.61 10.23 -17.98
N PRO A 117 7.79 11.06 -16.94
CA PRO A 117 8.26 10.59 -15.64
C PRO A 117 7.15 9.82 -14.93
N THR A 118 7.48 8.62 -14.44
CA THR A 118 6.60 7.84 -13.55
C THR A 118 6.89 8.13 -12.08
N HIS A 119 8.03 8.76 -11.78
CA HIS A 119 8.50 9.05 -10.44
C HIS A 119 9.12 10.46 -10.38
N PHE A 120 9.19 11.07 -9.19
CA PHE A 120 9.81 12.40 -9.04
C PHE A 120 11.31 12.44 -9.37
N TYR A 121 11.98 11.28 -9.40
CA TYR A 121 13.40 11.14 -9.77
C TYR A 121 13.60 10.64 -11.21
N GLY A 122 12.57 10.75 -12.05
CA GLY A 122 12.60 10.37 -13.46
C GLY A 122 11.79 9.10 -13.75
N GLN A 123 12.45 8.07 -14.29
CA GLN A 123 11.83 6.77 -14.53
C GLN A 123 12.30 5.79 -13.46
N GLY A 124 11.35 5.29 -12.66
CA GLY A 124 11.60 4.13 -11.81
C GLY A 124 11.68 2.87 -12.67
N THR A 125 12.72 2.06 -12.46
CA THR A 125 12.76 0.69 -13.01
C THR A 125 11.64 -0.12 -12.32
N PRO A 126 10.77 -0.85 -13.04
CA PRO A 126 9.44 -1.13 -12.52
C PRO A 126 9.40 -2.31 -11.54
N ASP A 127 8.63 -2.10 -10.48
CA ASP A 127 7.96 -3.12 -9.67
C ASP A 127 6.51 -3.40 -10.18
N PRO A 128 5.72 -2.42 -10.69
CA PRO A 128 4.31 -2.65 -11.05
C PRO A 128 3.99 -2.74 -12.56
N LEU A 129 5.00 -2.71 -13.44
CA LEU A 129 4.84 -3.03 -14.88
C LEU A 129 5.22 -4.48 -15.20
N ARG A 130 5.47 -5.29 -14.18
CA ARG A 130 5.71 -6.73 -14.35
C ARG A 130 4.37 -7.39 -14.66
N ASP A 131 4.38 -8.31 -15.63
CA ASP A 131 3.28 -9.25 -15.82
C ASP A 131 3.28 -10.18 -14.60
N ASP A 132 2.58 -9.75 -13.54
CA ASP A 132 2.61 -10.35 -12.21
C ASP A 132 1.21 -10.74 -11.78
N VAL A 133 1.06 -12.00 -11.39
CA VAL A 133 -0.24 -12.58 -11.00
C VAL A 133 -0.86 -11.87 -9.79
N THR A 134 -0.05 -11.22 -8.95
CA THR A 134 -0.52 -10.49 -7.77
C THR A 134 -0.97 -9.06 -8.08
N LEU A 135 -0.74 -8.57 -9.32
CA LEU A 135 -1.00 -7.19 -9.73
C LEU A 135 -1.97 -7.09 -10.92
N GLN A 136 -2.72 -8.15 -11.21
CA GLN A 136 -3.70 -8.21 -12.31
C GLN A 136 -4.75 -7.10 -12.22
N SER A 137 -5.17 -6.73 -11.00
CA SER A 137 -6.09 -5.61 -10.75
C SER A 137 -5.65 -4.78 -9.54
N LEU A 138 -4.99 -3.65 -9.80
CA LEU A 138 -4.56 -2.73 -8.74
C LEU A 138 -5.75 -2.12 -7.98
N GLU A 139 -6.87 -1.85 -8.67
CA GLU A 139 -8.11 -1.38 -8.07
C GLU A 139 -8.68 -2.40 -7.10
N ALA A 140 -8.65 -3.69 -7.45
CA ALA A 140 -9.12 -4.75 -6.55
C ALA A 140 -8.23 -4.88 -5.32
N LYS A 141 -6.90 -4.79 -5.48
CA LYS A 141 -5.97 -4.77 -4.33
C LYS A 141 -6.19 -3.55 -3.44
N SER A 142 -6.46 -2.39 -4.04
CA SER A 142 -6.85 -1.19 -3.29
C SER A 142 -8.18 -1.38 -2.58
N ALA A 143 -9.21 -1.93 -3.23
CA ALA A 143 -10.50 -2.22 -2.63
C ALA A 143 -10.39 -3.16 -1.43
N ARG A 144 -9.64 -4.26 -1.61
CA ARG A 144 -9.31 -5.20 -0.53
C ARG A 144 -8.64 -4.51 0.64
N LEU A 145 -7.62 -3.68 0.40
CA LEU A 145 -6.95 -2.94 1.46
C LEU A 145 -7.92 -2.03 2.21
N GLN A 146 -8.78 -1.31 1.49
CA GLN A 146 -9.76 -0.40 2.08
C GLN A 146 -10.73 -1.13 3.01
N LEU A 147 -11.27 -2.25 2.56
CA LEU A 147 -12.24 -3.04 3.33
C LEU A 147 -11.59 -3.75 4.51
N VAL A 148 -10.37 -4.27 4.35
CA VAL A 148 -9.59 -4.86 5.45
C VAL A 148 -9.21 -3.80 6.49
N ALA A 149 -8.83 -2.59 6.06
CA ALA A 149 -8.58 -1.48 6.96
C ALA A 149 -9.85 -1.06 7.70
N ALA A 150 -10.99 -0.97 7.00
CA ALA A 150 -12.27 -0.60 7.60
C ALA A 150 -12.72 -1.62 8.67
N ALA A 151 -12.51 -2.91 8.43
CA ALA A 151 -12.75 -3.96 9.41
C ALA A 151 -11.88 -3.85 10.68
N GLN A 152 -10.76 -3.11 10.60
CA GLN A 152 -9.88 -2.78 11.74
C GLN A 152 -10.16 -1.38 12.31
N GLY A 153 -11.23 -0.71 11.89
CA GLY A 153 -11.54 0.67 12.30
C GLY A 153 -10.66 1.74 11.67
N CYS A 154 -9.91 1.40 10.61
CA CYS A 154 -9.01 2.29 9.92
C CYS A 154 -9.60 2.80 8.60
N THR A 155 -9.41 4.09 8.31
CA THR A 155 -9.82 4.72 7.05
C THR A 155 -8.64 4.84 6.09
N CYS A 156 -8.77 4.31 4.88
CA CYS A 156 -7.84 4.63 3.78
C CYS A 156 -8.38 5.83 2.99
N VAL A 157 -7.53 6.84 2.75
CA VAL A 157 -7.87 8.01 1.93
C VAL A 157 -6.76 8.35 0.94
N ASN A 158 -7.13 8.83 -0.24
CA ASN A 158 -6.17 9.35 -1.22
C ASN A 158 -6.10 10.87 -1.10
N ILE A 159 -4.91 11.41 -0.86
CA ILE A 159 -4.68 12.87 -0.80
C ILE A 159 -3.91 13.40 -2.02
N SER A 160 -3.61 12.55 -3.01
CA SER A 160 -3.20 12.99 -4.35
C SER A 160 -4.38 13.64 -5.09
N GLU A 161 -4.10 14.57 -6.01
CA GLU A 161 -5.10 15.14 -6.93
C GLU A 161 -5.08 14.47 -8.33
N ASP A 162 -3.98 13.80 -8.66
CA ASP A 162 -3.77 13.13 -9.96
C ASP A 162 -4.69 11.92 -10.17
N GLU A 163 -4.73 11.40 -11.40
CA GLU A 163 -5.31 10.09 -11.71
C GLU A 163 -4.67 9.01 -10.83
N SER A 164 -5.49 8.08 -10.32
CA SER A 164 -5.05 7.09 -9.35
C SER A 164 -5.78 5.76 -9.55
N ARG A 165 -5.05 4.65 -9.39
CA ARG A 165 -5.62 3.30 -9.28
C ARG A 165 -6.11 2.98 -7.87
N LEU A 166 -5.81 3.86 -6.90
CA LEU A 166 -6.34 3.75 -5.55
C LEU A 166 -7.81 4.17 -5.54
N VAL A 167 -8.70 3.27 -5.15
CA VAL A 167 -10.16 3.49 -5.12
C VAL A 167 -10.65 4.16 -3.84
N PHE A 168 -9.73 4.62 -2.99
CA PHE A 168 -10.04 5.30 -1.74
C PHE A 168 -10.78 6.63 -1.96
N PRO A 169 -11.64 7.06 -1.02
CA PRO A 169 -12.19 8.41 -1.04
C PRO A 169 -11.06 9.43 -1.01
N ARG A 170 -11.26 10.55 -1.72
CA ARG A 170 -10.31 11.66 -1.71
C ARG A 170 -10.54 12.56 -0.50
N ALA A 171 -9.45 13.01 0.08
CA ALA A 171 -9.46 13.96 1.19
C ALA A 171 -8.39 15.03 0.97
N ARG A 172 -8.54 16.15 1.68
CA ARG A 172 -7.45 17.11 1.86
C ARG A 172 -6.72 16.80 3.17
N LEU A 173 -5.48 17.26 3.28
CA LEU A 173 -4.62 17.02 4.43
C LEU A 173 -5.26 17.54 5.74
N GLU A 174 -5.95 18.68 5.67
CA GLU A 174 -6.59 19.34 6.81
C GLU A 174 -7.86 18.61 7.28
N ALA A 175 -8.45 17.77 6.43
CA ALA A 175 -9.70 17.07 6.71
C ALA A 175 -9.49 15.63 7.19
N LEU A 176 -8.24 15.18 7.35
CA LEU A 176 -7.93 13.78 7.67
C LEU A 176 -8.58 13.30 8.97
N THR A 177 -8.68 14.16 9.98
CA THR A 177 -9.27 13.82 11.28
C THR A 177 -10.79 13.66 11.25
N GLU A 178 -11.44 14.09 10.17
CA GLU A 178 -12.89 14.00 9.98
C GLU A 178 -13.31 12.74 9.21
N MET A 179 -12.33 12.00 8.68
CA MET A 179 -12.56 10.83 7.85
C MET A 179 -12.95 9.62 8.70
N ASN A 180 -13.93 8.86 8.22
CA ASN A 180 -14.43 7.66 8.88
C ASN A 180 -14.24 6.44 7.96
N PRO A 181 -14.07 5.24 8.54
CA PRO A 181 -13.97 4.02 7.75
C PRO A 181 -15.19 3.86 6.86
N VAL A 182 -14.99 3.30 5.66
CA VAL A 182 -16.13 3.01 4.77
C VAL A 182 -17.01 1.94 5.39
N GLU A 183 -18.31 2.06 5.17
CA GLU A 183 -19.25 0.99 5.50
C GLU A 183 -19.07 -0.17 4.52
N PHE A 184 -19.25 -1.39 5.01
CA PHE A 184 -19.17 -2.60 4.22
C PHE A 184 -20.10 -3.68 4.77
N ASP A 185 -20.51 -4.59 3.90
CA ASP A 185 -21.32 -5.74 4.29
C ASP A 185 -20.43 -6.84 4.90
N GLN A 186 -20.63 -7.12 6.20
CA GLN A 186 -19.80 -8.07 6.93
C GLN A 186 -19.89 -9.49 6.35
N ASP A 187 -21.09 -9.93 5.95
CA ASP A 187 -21.28 -11.28 5.42
C ASP A 187 -20.56 -11.46 4.07
N THR A 188 -20.62 -10.46 3.20
CA THR A 188 -19.87 -10.42 1.94
C THR A 188 -18.36 -10.41 2.20
N PHE A 189 -17.88 -9.58 3.12
CA PHE A 189 -16.47 -9.52 3.49
C PHE A 189 -15.94 -10.89 3.94
N GLU A 190 -16.64 -11.55 4.88
CA GLU A 190 -16.25 -12.87 5.39
C GLU A 190 -16.33 -13.95 4.30
N ALA A 191 -17.32 -13.87 3.39
CA ALA A 191 -17.44 -14.81 2.28
C ALA A 191 -16.24 -14.72 1.32
N ILE A 192 -15.75 -13.51 1.03
CA ILE A 192 -14.57 -13.33 0.17
C ILE A 192 -13.31 -13.84 0.88
N LYS A 193 -13.12 -13.50 2.17
CA LYS A 193 -12.02 -14.03 2.99
C LYS A 193 -12.03 -15.55 3.06
N ALA A 194 -13.19 -16.18 3.16
CA ALA A 194 -13.31 -17.64 3.13
C ALA A 194 -12.85 -18.23 1.80
N ARG A 195 -13.12 -17.57 0.65
CA ARG A 195 -12.62 -18.01 -0.66
C ARG A 195 -11.09 -17.87 -0.77
N GLU A 196 -10.51 -16.78 -0.27
CA GLU A 196 -9.03 -16.65 -0.18
C GLU A 196 -8.42 -17.79 0.64
N ASN A 197 -9.03 -18.12 1.78
CA ASN A 197 -8.56 -19.20 2.64
C ASN A 197 -8.69 -20.58 1.97
N ALA A 198 -9.76 -20.80 1.20
CA ALA A 198 -9.98 -22.06 0.48
C ALA A 198 -8.95 -22.28 -0.66
N LEU A 199 -8.56 -21.21 -1.37
CA LEU A 199 -7.50 -21.26 -2.38
C LEU A 199 -6.12 -21.46 -1.74
N GLY A 200 -5.88 -20.87 -0.56
CA GLY A 200 -4.67 -21.10 0.22
C GLY A 200 -3.39 -20.60 -0.47
N TYR A 201 -3.47 -19.56 -1.30
CA TYR A 201 -2.33 -18.92 -1.95
C TYR A 201 -1.50 -18.09 -0.96
N PHE A 202 -0.90 -18.80 -0.01
CA PHE A 202 -0.11 -18.25 1.08
C PHE A 202 1.33 -18.74 0.97
N VAL A 203 2.28 -17.81 1.10
CA VAL A 203 3.72 -18.07 1.08
C VAL A 203 4.33 -17.37 2.28
N ASP A 204 4.70 -18.17 3.29
CA ASP A 204 5.12 -17.68 4.61
C ASP A 204 6.32 -16.72 4.53
N SER A 205 7.25 -16.97 3.62
CA SER A 205 8.43 -16.13 3.40
C SER A 205 8.13 -14.79 2.68
N GLY A 206 6.92 -14.60 2.17
CA GLY A 206 6.58 -13.48 1.28
C GLY A 206 7.17 -13.58 -0.13
N ARG A 207 8.10 -14.51 -0.38
CA ARG A 207 8.78 -14.74 -1.68
C ARG A 207 7.89 -15.51 -2.65
N TYR A 208 6.71 -14.98 -2.96
CA TYR A 208 5.71 -15.66 -3.79
C TYR A 208 6.23 -15.99 -5.21
N TRP A 209 7.20 -15.22 -5.71
CA TRP A 209 7.84 -15.46 -7.01
C TRP A 209 8.61 -16.79 -7.09
N GLU A 210 8.92 -17.43 -5.96
CA GLU A 210 9.50 -18.78 -5.92
C GLU A 210 8.43 -19.88 -6.10
N CYS A 211 7.17 -19.49 -6.13
CA CYS A 211 6.00 -20.36 -6.08
C CYS A 211 4.93 -20.00 -7.13
N VAL A 212 5.26 -19.20 -8.15
CA VAL A 212 4.27 -18.63 -9.10
C VAL A 212 3.42 -19.70 -9.77
N ASP A 213 4.02 -20.85 -10.10
CA ASP A 213 3.34 -21.99 -10.75
C ASP A 213 2.22 -22.61 -9.90
N ARG A 214 2.10 -22.24 -8.60
CA ARG A 214 1.04 -22.70 -7.70
C ARG A 214 -0.22 -21.83 -7.76
N PHE A 215 -0.15 -20.66 -8.40
CA PHE A 215 -1.25 -19.68 -8.39
C PHE A 215 -2.02 -19.75 -9.71
N ASP A 216 -3.33 -19.94 -9.59
CA ASP A 216 -4.23 -19.84 -10.73
C ASP A 216 -4.61 -18.38 -10.96
N ALA A 217 -4.22 -17.86 -12.13
CA ALA A 217 -4.49 -16.50 -12.55
C ALA A 217 -6.00 -16.20 -12.69
N GLU A 218 -6.80 -17.16 -13.14
CA GLU A 218 -8.25 -16.98 -13.31
C GLU A 218 -8.93 -16.96 -11.94
N ALA A 219 -8.54 -17.87 -11.03
CA ALA A 219 -9.06 -17.87 -9.67
C ALA A 219 -8.71 -16.59 -8.89
N LEU A 220 -7.51 -16.04 -9.11
CA LEU A 220 -7.13 -14.74 -8.53
C LEU A 220 -7.94 -13.58 -9.13
N ALA A 221 -8.17 -13.57 -10.44
CA ALA A 221 -9.01 -12.57 -11.08
C ALA A 221 -10.46 -12.62 -10.57
N GLU A 222 -11.00 -13.81 -10.30
CA GLU A 222 -12.32 -13.98 -9.67
C GLU A 222 -12.36 -13.38 -8.26
N ILE A 223 -11.35 -13.62 -7.43
CA ILE A 223 -11.23 -13.00 -6.09
C ILE A 223 -11.15 -11.48 -6.19
N ASP A 224 -10.33 -10.97 -7.11
CA ASP A 224 -10.14 -9.54 -7.32
C ASP A 224 -11.46 -8.87 -7.74
N ALA A 225 -12.26 -9.52 -8.61
CA ALA A 225 -13.58 -9.02 -8.98
C ALA A 225 -14.52 -8.92 -7.76
N LEU A 226 -14.53 -9.92 -6.87
CA LEU A 226 -15.36 -9.88 -5.66
C LEU A 226 -14.99 -8.73 -4.72
N TRP A 227 -13.69 -8.48 -4.52
CA TRP A 227 -13.25 -7.37 -3.69
C TRP A 227 -13.67 -6.02 -4.27
N LEU A 228 -13.59 -5.87 -5.59
CA LEU A 228 -14.00 -4.65 -6.27
C LEU A 228 -15.52 -4.43 -6.21
N ASP A 229 -16.30 -5.50 -6.36
CA ASP A 229 -17.77 -5.46 -6.27
C ASP A 229 -18.27 -5.23 -4.84
N ALA A 230 -17.50 -5.62 -3.82
CA ALA A 230 -17.86 -5.44 -2.42
C ALA A 230 -17.77 -3.99 -1.92
N LEU A 231 -17.12 -3.10 -2.68
CA LEU A 231 -17.13 -1.67 -2.35
C LEU A 231 -18.54 -1.09 -2.58
N VAL A 232 -19.16 -0.61 -1.51
CA VAL A 232 -20.36 0.19 -1.60
C VAL A 232 -19.99 1.51 -2.31
N ARG A 233 -20.60 1.75 -3.47
CA ARG A 233 -20.44 3.00 -4.23
C ARG A 233 -21.40 4.07 -3.76
#